data_AF-E2ATP9-F1
#
_entry.id   AF-E2ATP9-F1
#
_cell.length_a   1.000
_cell.length_b   1.000
_cell.length_c   1.000
_cell.angle_alpha   90.00
_cell.angle_beta   90.00
_cell.angle_gamma   90.00
#
_symmetry.space_group_name_H-M   'P 1'
#
loop_
_entity.id
_entity.type
_entity.pdbx_description
1 polymer ?
#
loop_
_entity_poly.entity_id
_entity_poly.type
_entity_poly.pdbx_seq_one_letter_code
_entity_poly.pdbx_strand_id
1 'polypeptide(L)' 'ITMDKNTVDPTKSIPSFYAGQSIFLTGATGFIGKVYIEKILRSCPDVREIFILMRPKKGININERLE' A
#
# COMPACT_ATOMS: atom_id res chain seq x y z
N ILE A 1 28.31 23.79 -13.11
CA ILE A 1 27.85 23.21 -11.82
C ILE A 1 26.58 23.97 -11.46
N THR A 2 25.44 23.52 -11.98
CA THR A 2 24.15 24.13 -11.66
C THR A 2 23.49 23.18 -10.68
N MET A 3 23.36 23.61 -9.42
CA MET A 3 22.60 22.86 -8.42
C MET A 3 21.12 23.05 -8.72
N ASP A 4 20.47 21.99 -9.18
CA ASP A 4 19.03 21.92 -9.39
C ASP A 4 18.33 21.68 -8.04
N LYS A 5 17.56 22.67 -7.59
CA LYS A 5 16.77 22.63 -6.35
C LYS A 5 15.49 21.77 -6.49
N ASN A 6 15.56 20.61 -7.11
CA ASN A 6 14.43 19.69 -7.28
C ASN A 6 14.65 18.35 -6.57
N THR A 7 15.24 18.37 -5.38
CA THR A 7 15.03 17.27 -4.43
C THR A 7 13.58 17.38 -3.95
N VAL A 8 12.66 16.65 -4.61
CA VAL A 8 11.32 16.40 -4.08
C VAL A 8 11.54 15.68 -2.76
N ASP A 9 11.42 16.43 -1.67
CA ASP A 9 11.42 15.86 -0.34
C ASP A 9 10.21 14.90 -0.28
N PRO A 10 10.43 13.57 -0.17
CA PRO A 10 9.34 12.60 -0.19
C PRO A 10 8.37 12.80 0.99
N THR A 11 8.69 13.64 1.97
CA THR A 11 7.77 14.04 3.05
C THR A 11 6.77 15.14 2.65
N LYS A 12 6.90 15.77 1.47
CA LYS A 12 6.02 16.88 1.06
C LYS A 12 4.60 16.47 0.67
N SER A 13 4.35 15.21 0.33
CA SER A 13 2.99 14.71 0.05
C SER A 13 2.87 13.20 0.26
N ILE A 14 1.67 12.73 0.61
CA ILE A 14 1.39 11.30 0.80
C ILE A 14 1.68 10.49 -0.49
N PRO A 15 1.27 10.92 -1.71
CA PRO A 15 1.62 10.19 -2.93
C PRO A 15 3.12 10.10 -3.18
N SER A 16 3.86 11.19 -2.97
CA SER A 16 5.33 11.20 -3.13
C SER A 16 6.03 10.27 -2.14
N PHE A 17 5.49 10.14 -0.92
CA PHE A 17 6.02 9.22 0.08
C PHE A 17 5.88 7.75 -0.36
N TYR A 18 4.73 7.38 -0.92
CA TYR A 18 4.46 5.99 -1.35
C TYR A 18 5.00 5.66 -2.75
N ALA A 19 5.43 6.65 -3.54
CA ALA A 19 5.98 6.44 -4.86
C ALA A 19 7.22 5.51 -4.82
N GLY A 20 7.16 4.43 -5.59
CA GLY A 20 8.20 3.40 -5.66
C GLY A 20 8.35 2.53 -4.42
N GLN A 21 7.54 2.72 -3.38
CA GLN A 21 7.59 1.94 -2.13
C GLN A 21 6.86 0.61 -2.28
N SER A 22 7.38 -0.42 -1.59
CA SER A 22 6.69 -1.70 -1.38
C SER A 22 6.05 -1.68 0.01
N ILE A 23 4.75 -1.98 0.10
CA ILE A 23 3.99 -1.94 1.36
C ILE A 23 3.73 -3.37 1.85
N PHE A 24 4.04 -3.67 3.11
CA PHE A 24 3.61 -4.91 3.75
C PHE A 24 2.46 -4.64 4.72
N LEU A 25 1.26 -5.10 4.36
CA LEU A 25 0.03 -4.86 5.09
C LEU A 25 -0.45 -6.10 5.84
N THR A 26 -0.60 -5.96 7.16
CA THR A 26 -1.29 -6.94 8.00
C THR A 26 -2.75 -6.53 8.23
N GLY A 27 -3.64 -7.51 8.46
CA GLY A 27 -5.06 -7.22 8.72
C GLY A 27 -5.83 -6.71 7.49
N ALA A 28 -5.29 -6.90 6.28
CA ALA A 28 -5.90 -6.44 5.02
C ALA A 28 -7.33 -6.93 4.78
N THR A 29 -7.70 -8.10 5.31
CA THR A 29 -9.06 -8.65 5.17
C THR A 29 -10.11 -7.94 6.03
N GLY A 30 -9.69 -7.14 7.00
CA GLY A 30 -10.60 -6.32 7.82
C GLY A 30 -11.11 -5.10 7.04
N PHE A 31 -12.19 -4.49 7.52
CA PHE A 31 -12.82 -3.33 6.88
C PHE A 31 -11.82 -2.20 6.57
N ILE A 32 -11.04 -1.78 7.57
CA ILE A 32 -10.03 -0.72 7.40
C ILE A 32 -8.91 -1.14 6.45
N GLY A 33 -8.49 -2.42 6.49
CA GLY A 33 -7.47 -2.93 5.58
C GLY A 33 -7.89 -2.83 4.12
N LYS A 34 -9.14 -3.21 3.82
CA LYS A 34 -9.72 -3.09 2.48
C LYS A 34 -9.80 -1.62 2.03
N VAL A 35 -10.27 -0.72 2.89
CA VAL A 35 -10.36 0.72 2.60
C VAL A 35 -8.96 1.34 2.40
N TYR A 36 -7.97 0.95 3.19
CA TYR A 36 -6.59 1.42 3.03
C TYR A 36 -6.03 1.02 1.67
N ILE A 37 -6.20 -0.24 1.26
CA ILE A 37 -5.76 -0.71 -0.07
C ILE A 37 -6.42 0.12 -1.17
N GLU A 38 -7.74 0.29 -1.11
CA GLU A 38 -8.50 1.11 -2.06
C GLU A 38 -7.93 2.55 -2.14
N LYS A 39 -7.68 3.17 -0.98
CA LYS A 39 -7.20 4.54 -0.90
C LYS A 39 -5.80 4.70 -1.49
N ILE A 40 -4.90 3.77 -1.20
CA ILE A 40 -3.53 3.74 -1.74
C ILE A 40 -3.59 3.55 -3.25
N LEU A 41 -4.32 2.55 -3.75
CA LEU A 41 -4.43 2.30 -5.18
C LEU A 41 -5.05 3.48 -5.94
N ARG A 42 -6.00 4.20 -5.34
CA ARG A 42 -6.63 5.38 -5.96
C ARG A 42 -5.75 6.64 -5.91
N SER A 43 -5.04 6.87 -4.80
CA SER A 43 -4.39 8.16 -4.51
C SER A 43 -2.87 8.15 -4.67
N CYS A 44 -2.25 6.97 -4.68
CA CYS A 44 -0.80 6.77 -4.78
C CYS A 44 -0.52 5.81 -5.95
N PRO A 45 -0.73 6.26 -7.20
CA PRO A 45 -0.65 5.38 -8.38
C PRO A 45 0.74 4.80 -8.61
N ASP A 46 1.79 5.46 -8.11
CA ASP A 46 3.18 5.06 -8.30
C ASP A 46 3.69 4.11 -7.20
N VAL A 47 2.81 3.57 -6.33
CA VAL A 47 3.19 2.52 -5.38
C VAL A 47 3.68 1.29 -6.16
N ARG A 48 4.77 0.65 -5.70
CA ARG A 48 5.35 -0.48 -6.42
C ARG A 48 4.48 -1.73 -6.28
N GLU A 49 4.23 -2.13 -5.04
CA GLU A 49 3.53 -3.37 -4.73
C GLU A 49 2.98 -3.34 -3.30
N ILE A 50 1.88 -4.08 -3.07
CA ILE A 50 1.28 -4.26 -1.74
C ILE A 50 1.27 -5.75 -1.42
N PHE A 51 2.11 -6.15 -0.47
CA PHE A 51 2.12 -7.50 0.08
C PHE A 51 1.11 -7.60 1.22
N ILE A 52 0.29 -8.65 1.21
CA ILE A 52 -0.76 -8.85 2.20
C ILE A 52 -0.46 -10.10 3.02
N LEU A 53 -0.40 -9.97 4.35
CA LEU A 53 -0.36 -11.12 5.25
C LEU A 53 -1.78 -11.67 5.45
N MET A 54 -2.05 -12.81 4.83
CA MET A 54 -3.29 -13.56 5.04
C MET A 54 -3.08 -14.67 6.06
N ARG A 55 -3.80 -14.59 7.18
CA ARG A 55 -3.86 -15.69 8.16
C ARG A 55 -4.94 -16.67 7.74
N PRO A 56 -4.71 -17.99 7.76
CA PRO A 56 -5.80 -18.95 7.69
C PRO A 56 -6.73 -18.77 8.90
N LYS A 57 -8.04 -18.86 8.68
CA LYS A 57 -9.04 -19.00 9.76
C LYS A 57 -9.36 -20.50 9.83
N LYS A 58 -9.44 -21.08 11.04
CA LYS A 58 -9.76 -22.52 11.20
C LYS A 58 -10.99 -22.87 10.36
N GLY A 59 -10.83 -23.80 9.43
CA GLY A 59 -11.91 -24.29 8.56
C GLY A 59 -12.26 -23.43 7.35
N ILE A 60 -11.53 -22.35 7.05
CA ILE A 60 -11.76 -21.49 5.87
C ILE A 60 -10.45 -21.38 5.08
N ASN A 61 -10.49 -21.82 3.82
CA ASN A 61 -9.36 -21.74 2.91
C ASN A 61 -9.04 -20.25 2.61
N ILE A 62 -7.77 -19.92 2.34
CA ILE A 62 -7.35 -18.56 2.01
C ILE A 62 -8.13 -17.98 0.82
N ASN A 63 -8.49 -18.80 -0.17
CA ASN A 63 -9.29 -18.35 -1.32
C ASN A 63 -10.71 -17.91 -0.92
N GLU A 64 -11.34 -18.57 0.07
CA GLU A 64 -12.66 -18.20 0.59
C GLU A 64 -12.66 -16.89 1.40
N ARG A 65 -11.48 -16.36 1.77
CA ARG A 65 -11.34 -15.04 2.39
C ARG A 65 -11.17 -13.91 1.38
N LEU A 66 -10.89 -14.23 0.12
CA LEU A 66 -10.60 -13.26 -0.93
C LEU A 66 -11.89 -12.73 -1.59
N GLU A 67 -12.98 -13.51 -1.54
CA GLU A 67 -14.35 -13.04 -1.81
C GLU A 67 -14.83 -12.02 -0.75
#